data_AF-A0A1A2TIP0-F1
#
_entry.id   AF-A0A1A2TIP0-F1
#
_cell.length_a   1.000
_cell.length_b   1.000
_cell.length_c   1.000
_cell.angle_alpha   90.00
_cell.angle_beta   90.00
_cell.angle_gamma   90.00
#
_symmetry.space_group_name_H-M   'P 1'
#
loop_
_entity.id
_entity.type
_entity.pdbx_description
1 polymer ?
#
loop_
_entity_poly.entity_id
_entity_poly.type
_entity_poly.pdbx_seq_one_letter_code
_entity_poly.pdbx_strand_id
1 'polypeptide(L)'
;MLHNVTLVKGMFHETLPQFKKQVLKSTPIAFLHVDCDIYASTKEIFGQLDDNIVSGTIIVFDEFYNYPGAEEHEFRAFQEFLDSTGKKPVYLAYNQYFEQAVVQIA
;
A
#
# COMPACT_ATOMS: atom_id res chain seq x y z
N MET A 1 -11.31 -21.45 9.41
CA MET A 1 -11.06 -20.48 8.33
C MET A 1 -12.37 -19.74 8.09
N LEU A 2 -12.36 -18.41 8.19
CA LEU A 2 -13.53 -17.60 7.83
C LEU A 2 -13.76 -17.70 6.31
N HIS A 3 -15.02 -17.73 5.86
CA HIS A 3 -15.34 -17.96 4.44
C HIS A 3 -14.98 -16.78 3.52
N ASN A 4 -14.68 -15.61 4.10
CA ASN A 4 -14.32 -14.36 3.44
C ASN A 4 -12.85 -13.99 3.67
N VAL A 5 -12.02 -14.91 4.16
CA VAL A 5 -10.59 -14.67 4.44
C VAL A 5 -9.74 -15.68 3.67
N THR A 6 -8.75 -15.17 2.96
CA THR A 6 -7.76 -15.97 2.23
C THR A 6 -6.37 -15.54 2.65
N LEU A 7 -5.52 -16.52 2.99
CA LEU A 7 -4.10 -16.31 3.21
C LEU A 7 -3.34 -16.64 1.94
N VAL A 8 -2.48 -15.74 1.48
CA VAL A 8 -1.62 -15.94 0.32
C VAL A 8 -0.18 -16.07 0.82
N LYS A 9 0.38 -17.27 0.74
CA LYS A 9 1.75 -17.55 1.22
C LYS A 9 2.75 -17.40 0.08
N GLY A 10 3.75 -16.54 0.27
CA GLY A 10 4.89 -16.36 -0.63
C GLY A 10 5.41 -14.93 -0.61
N MET A 11 6.39 -14.64 -1.46
CA MET A 11 6.94 -13.29 -1.60
C MET A 11 6.02 -12.44 -2.49
N PHE A 12 5.90 -11.13 -2.21
CA PHE A 12 5.00 -10.24 -2.97
C PHE A 12 5.21 -10.31 -4.49
N HIS A 13 6.46 -10.28 -4.96
CA HIS A 13 6.78 -10.35 -6.39
C HIS A 13 6.35 -11.66 -7.07
N GLU A 14 6.16 -12.73 -6.29
CA GLU A 14 5.68 -14.03 -6.80
C GLU A 14 4.16 -14.12 -6.73
N THR A 15 3.57 -13.66 -5.62
CA THR A 15 2.17 -13.94 -5.29
C THR A 15 1.22 -12.82 -5.63
N LEU A 16 1.63 -11.56 -5.52
CA LEU A 16 0.76 -10.40 -5.74
C LEU A 16 0.25 -10.32 -7.20
N PRO A 17 1.07 -10.55 -8.25
CA PRO A 17 0.57 -10.57 -9.63
C PRO A 17 -0.48 -11.67 -9.85
N GLN A 18 -0.29 -12.85 -9.24
CA GLN A 18 -1.22 -13.96 -9.35
C GLN A 18 -2.52 -13.68 -8.58
N PHE A 19 -2.42 -13.16 -7.37
CA PHE A 19 -3.56 -12.71 -6.57
C PHE A 19 -4.36 -11.65 -7.30
N LYS A 20 -3.69 -10.64 -7.88
CA LYS A 20 -4.34 -9.62 -8.70
C LYS A 20 -5.08 -10.24 -9.87
N LYS A 21 -4.42 -11.11 -10.64
CA LYS A 21 -5.03 -11.73 -11.82
C LYS A 21 -6.26 -12.61 -11.49
N GLN A 22 -6.20 -13.37 -10.40
CA GLN A 22 -7.18 -14.42 -10.12
C GLN A 22 -8.30 -13.96 -9.19
N VAL A 23 -7.95 -13.17 -8.17
CA VAL A 23 -8.85 -12.81 -7.07
C VAL A 23 -9.30 -11.36 -7.19
N LEU A 24 -8.37 -10.41 -7.14
CA LEU A 24 -8.71 -8.97 -7.10
C LEU A 24 -9.25 -8.46 -8.44
N LYS A 25 -8.67 -8.91 -9.55
CA LYS A 25 -8.97 -8.47 -10.92
C LYS A 25 -8.99 -6.95 -11.01
N SER A 26 -10.03 -6.37 -11.58
CA SER A 26 -10.25 -4.92 -11.67
C SER A 26 -11.09 -4.38 -10.50
N THR A 27 -11.29 -5.15 -9.42
CA THR A 27 -12.07 -4.68 -8.28
C THR A 27 -11.29 -3.58 -7.55
N PRO A 28 -11.89 -2.39 -7.33
CA PRO A 28 -11.25 -1.34 -6.56
C PRO A 28 -10.97 -1.76 -5.12
N ILE A 29 -9.83 -1.35 -4.58
CA ILE A 29 -9.47 -1.56 -3.18
C ILE A 29 -10.13 -0.48 -2.33
N ALA A 30 -11.01 -0.88 -1.42
CA ALA A 30 -11.58 0.04 -0.44
C ALA A 30 -10.56 0.40 0.66
N PHE A 31 -9.78 -0.59 1.10
CA PHE A 31 -8.81 -0.46 2.18
C PHE A 31 -7.55 -1.30 1.89
N LEU A 32 -6.38 -0.69 2.00
CA LEU A 32 -5.07 -1.32 1.87
C LEU A 32 -4.26 -1.08 3.16
N HIS A 33 -3.79 -2.14 3.80
CA HIS A 33 -2.83 -2.06 4.89
C HIS A 33 -1.44 -2.44 4.36
N VAL A 34 -0.48 -1.55 4.51
CA VAL A 34 0.90 -1.67 4.05
C VAL A 34 1.77 -1.78 5.30
N ASP A 35 2.31 -2.98 5.51
CA ASP A 35 3.15 -3.35 6.64
C ASP A 35 4.21 -4.30 6.06
N CYS A 36 5.14 -3.72 5.31
CA CYS A 36 6.10 -4.48 4.52
C CYS A 36 7.55 -4.01 4.69
N ASP A 37 7.77 -3.03 5.57
CA ASP A 37 9.01 -2.43 6.06
C ASP A 37 9.88 -1.78 4.98
N ILE A 38 10.21 -2.52 3.91
CA ILE A 38 11.25 -2.18 2.95
C ILE A 38 10.69 -1.62 1.65
N TYR A 39 11.42 -0.65 1.10
CA TYR A 39 11.15 0.00 -0.19
C TYR A 39 10.78 -0.98 -1.31
N ALA A 40 11.57 -2.05 -1.50
CA ALA A 40 11.38 -2.98 -2.61
C ALA A 40 10.00 -3.67 -2.55
N SER A 41 9.54 -4.04 -1.35
CA SER A 41 8.23 -4.65 -1.14
C SER A 41 7.12 -3.64 -1.38
N THR A 42 7.23 -2.44 -0.81
CA THR A 42 6.23 -1.38 -1.00
C THR A 42 6.11 -0.95 -2.46
N LYS A 43 7.25 -0.85 -3.16
CA LYS A 43 7.31 -0.50 -4.58
C LYS A 43 6.62 -1.55 -5.45
N GLU A 44 6.82 -2.83 -5.15
CA GLU A 44 6.13 -3.93 -5.84
C GLU A 44 4.61 -3.83 -5.62
N ILE A 45 4.16 -3.57 -4.39
CA ILE A 45 2.73 -3.41 -4.08
C ILE A 45 2.11 -2.29 -4.92
N PHE A 46 2.70 -1.10 -4.92
CA PHE A 46 2.17 0.03 -5.69
C PHE A 46 2.27 -0.16 -7.20
N GLY A 47 3.32 -0.83 -7.69
CA GLY A 47 3.46 -1.15 -9.11
C GLY A 47 2.43 -2.16 -9.61
N GLN A 48 2.03 -3.11 -8.76
CA GLN A 48 1.02 -4.10 -9.12
C GLN A 48 -0.41 -3.61 -8.92
N LEU A 49 -0.69 -2.74 -7.95
CA LEU A 49 -2.06 -2.39 -7.53
C LEU A 49 -2.53 -1.01 -8.01
N ASP A 50 -1.79 -0.35 -8.90
CA ASP A 50 -2.02 1.04 -9.30
C ASP A 50 -3.43 1.35 -9.86
N ASP A 51 -3.98 0.42 -10.64
CA ASP A 51 -5.31 0.45 -11.25
C ASP A 51 -6.43 0.05 -10.28
N ASN A 52 -6.09 -0.64 -9.19
CA ASN A 52 -7.01 -1.00 -8.12
C ASN A 52 -7.13 0.10 -7.05
N ILE A 53 -6.11 0.94 -6.92
CA ILE A 53 -6.09 2.11 -6.03
C ILE A 53 -6.80 3.27 -6.75
N VAL A 54 -7.96 3.68 -6.27
CA VAL A 54 -8.83 4.68 -6.91
C VAL A 54 -9.19 5.81 -5.94
N SER A 55 -9.87 6.85 -6.43
CA SER A 55 -10.45 7.88 -5.55
C SER A 55 -11.35 7.22 -4.49
N GLY A 56 -11.12 7.57 -3.23
CA GLY A 56 -11.76 6.99 -2.06
C GLY A 56 -10.99 5.85 -1.39
N THR A 57 -9.99 5.23 -2.03
CA THR A 57 -9.17 4.17 -1.42
C THR A 57 -8.46 4.70 -0.16
N ILE A 58 -8.62 3.99 0.96
CA ILE A 58 -7.88 4.24 2.19
C ILE A 58 -6.64 3.35 2.24
N ILE A 59 -5.49 3.94 2.52
CA ILE A 59 -4.21 3.26 2.71
C ILE A 59 -3.71 3.56 4.12
N VAL A 60 -3.41 2.51 4.87
CA VAL A 60 -2.74 2.60 6.17
C VAL A 60 -1.34 2.05 6.00
N PHE A 61 -0.36 2.78 6.51
CA PHE A 61 1.04 2.37 6.53
C PHE A 61 1.46 2.10 7.97
N ASP A 62 2.22 1.03 8.22
CA ASP A 62 2.76 0.74 9.54
C ASP A 62 4.04 1.54 9.82
N GLU A 63 4.94 1.64 8.83
CA GLU A 63 6.31 2.16 8.96
C GLU A 63 6.57 3.38 8.04
N PHE A 64 5.73 4.42 8.15
CA PHE A 64 5.69 5.53 7.18
C PHE A 64 6.64 6.70 7.49
N TYR A 65 6.85 7.03 8.77
CA TYR A 65 7.68 8.18 9.19
C TYR A 65 8.17 8.00 10.64
N ASN A 66 8.84 8.99 11.22
CA ASN A 66 9.21 9.05 12.65
C ASN A 66 10.35 8.12 13.12
N TYR A 67 11.13 7.55 12.19
CA TYR A 67 12.39 6.87 12.50
C TYR A 67 13.49 7.27 11.50
N PRO A 68 14.78 7.16 11.88
CA PRO A 68 15.88 7.48 10.98
C PRO A 68 15.89 6.59 9.72
N GLY A 69 15.81 7.21 8.54
CA GLY A 69 15.83 6.50 7.25
C GLY A 69 14.46 6.11 6.70
N ALA A 70 13.36 6.45 7.39
CA ALA A 70 12.00 6.20 6.91
C ALA A 70 11.75 6.74 5.49
N GLU A 71 12.40 7.85 5.17
CA GLU A 71 12.34 8.51 3.86
C GLU A 71 12.87 7.65 2.71
N GLU A 72 13.59 6.56 2.98
CA GLU A 72 14.13 5.62 1.99
C GLU A 72 13.28 4.34 1.83
N HIS A 73 12.19 4.21 2.58
CA HIS A 73 11.36 3.00 2.66
C HIS A 73 9.95 3.22 2.11
N GLU A 74 8.90 2.95 2.91
CA GLU A 74 7.51 3.03 2.46
C GLU A 74 7.16 4.44 1.97
N PHE A 75 7.67 5.47 2.66
CA PHE A 75 7.50 6.86 2.27
C PHE A 75 7.98 7.12 0.85
N ARG A 76 9.19 6.69 0.52
CA ARG A 76 9.78 6.85 -0.83
C ARG A 76 8.94 6.17 -1.89
N ALA A 77 8.61 4.90 -1.68
CA ALA A 77 7.82 4.12 -2.63
C ALA A 77 6.45 4.77 -2.88
N PHE A 78 5.83 5.31 -1.83
CA PHE A 78 4.58 6.02 -1.95
C PHE A 78 4.71 7.36 -2.69
N GLN A 79 5.74 8.17 -2.43
CA GLN A 79 5.98 9.41 -3.18
C GLN A 79 6.16 9.12 -4.68
N GLU A 80 6.98 8.12 -5.03
CA GLU A 80 7.19 7.74 -6.44
C GLU A 80 5.90 7.22 -7.10
N PHE A 81 5.02 6.54 -6.35
CA PHE A 81 3.71 6.12 -6.83
C PHE A 81 2.79 7.32 -7.13
N LEU A 82 2.76 8.31 -6.24
CA LEU A 82 1.99 9.54 -6.46
C LEU A 82 2.51 10.32 -7.66
N ASP A 83 3.83 10.45 -7.79
CA ASP A 83 4.47 11.15 -8.91
C ASP A 83 4.19 10.48 -10.25
N SER A 84 4.28 9.14 -10.31
CA SER A 84 4.06 8.38 -11.55
C SER A 84 2.59 8.32 -11.98
N THR A 85 1.65 8.36 -11.04
CA THR A 85 0.21 8.22 -11.34
C THR A 85 -0.55 9.54 -11.34
N GLY A 86 0.02 10.61 -10.79
CA GLY A 86 -0.64 11.90 -10.60
C GLY A 86 -1.75 11.89 -9.54
N LYS A 87 -1.97 10.77 -8.85
CA LYS A 87 -2.95 10.63 -7.77
C LYS A 87 -2.65 11.61 -6.63
N LYS A 88 -3.68 12.05 -5.92
CA LYS A 88 -3.55 13.04 -4.85
C LYS A 88 -3.87 12.43 -3.50
N PRO A 89 -2.94 12.46 -2.53
CA PRO A 89 -3.22 11.97 -1.19
C PRO A 89 -3.93 13.05 -0.36
N VAL A 90 -4.80 12.60 0.54
CA VAL A 90 -5.29 13.36 1.69
C VAL A 90 -4.86 12.60 2.93
N TYR A 91 -3.93 13.17 3.71
CA TYR A 91 -3.47 12.58 4.96
C TYR A 91 -4.56 12.76 6.04
N LEU A 92 -5.12 11.66 6.52
CA LEU A 92 -6.29 11.68 7.42
C LEU A 92 -5.91 11.57 8.89
N ALA A 93 -4.89 10.77 9.20
CA ALA A 93 -4.45 10.51 10.56
C ALA A 93 -2.98 10.09 10.57
N TYR A 94 -2.33 10.30 11.71
CA TYR A 94 -0.96 9.88 11.97
C TYR A 94 -0.80 9.54 13.45
N ASN A 95 0.14 8.66 13.78
CA ASN A 95 0.46 8.31 15.16
C ASN A 95 1.59 9.19 15.71
N GLN A 96 1.28 10.17 16.55
CA GLN A 96 2.27 11.14 17.05
C GLN A 96 3.55 10.52 17.64
N TYR A 97 3.49 9.30 18.17
CA TYR A 97 4.61 8.66 18.86
C TYR A 97 5.25 7.50 18.11
N PHE A 98 4.69 7.09 16.97
CA PHE A 98 5.14 5.93 16.20
C PHE A 98 5.06 6.24 14.69
N GLU A 99 5.20 5.22 13.85
CA GLU A 99 5.42 5.38 12.42
C GLU A 99 4.15 5.37 11.56
N GLN A 100 2.98 5.05 12.14
CA GLN A 100 1.76 4.80 11.36
C GLN A 100 1.11 6.07 10.77
N ALA A 101 0.69 5.99 9.51
CA ALA A 101 -0.07 7.04 8.85
C ALA A 101 -1.25 6.49 8.04
N VAL A 102 -2.31 7.29 7.91
CA VAL A 102 -3.49 6.98 7.10
C VAL A 102 -3.66 8.01 6.00
N VAL A 103 -3.81 7.53 4.77
CA VAL A 103 -4.00 8.35 3.58
C VAL A 103 -5.27 7.91 2.84
N GLN A 104 -6.03 8.86 2.34
CA GLN A 104 -7.07 8.63 1.34
C GLN A 104 -6.60 9.15 -0.02
N ILE A 105 -6.82 8.39 -1.09
CA ILE A 105 -6.62 8.88 -2.45
C ILE A 105 -7.85 9.72 -2.86
N ALA A 106 -7.63 10.96 -3.28
CA ALA A 106 -8.66 11.89 -3.77
C ALA A 106 -8.99 11.66 -5.25
#